data_AF-A0A6A4RCB7-F1
#
_entry.id   AF-A0A6A4RCB7-F1
#
_cell.length_a   1.000
_cell.length_b   1.000
_cell.length_c   1.000
_cell.angle_alpha   90.00
_cell.angle_beta   90.00
_cell.angle_gamma   90.00
#
_symmetry.space_group_name_H-M   'P 1'
#
loop_
_entity.id
_entity.type
_entity.pdbx_description
1 polymer ?
#
loop_
_entity_poly.entity_id
_entity_poly.type
_entity_poly.pdbx_seq_one_letter_code
_entity_poly.pdbx_strand_id
1 'polypeptide(L)'
;MPYTWITPATDDDGELHLWPHQSLPVTGYVNILAMAAVLISVPLLLVLGSVILWGVLPFLLAALFGLKWALDHNRRDQQILEILTLDSETARLIRNSPRQEEQSWNCNRYWTSVRLHKEGGPVPNYVTLRGNGREVEIGAFLSENERKSLYQELATSLPANGPPPATPSNEL
;
A
#
# COMPACT_ATOMS: atom_id res chain seq x y z
N MET A 1 10.35 -4.82 7.44
CA MET A 1 9.07 -4.10 7.64
C MET A 1 8.64 -3.53 6.28
N PRO A 2 7.34 -3.35 5.99
CA PRO A 2 6.83 -2.84 4.71
C PRO A 2 6.97 -1.32 4.57
N TYR A 3 8.04 -0.80 5.16
CA TYR A 3 8.53 0.55 4.99
C TYR A 3 10.04 0.55 5.27
N THR A 4 10.77 1.47 4.65
CA THR A 4 12.20 1.66 4.92
C THR A 4 12.58 3.12 4.75
N TRP A 5 13.48 3.59 5.61
CA TRP A 5 14.23 4.80 5.35
C TRP A 5 15.28 4.51 4.28
N ILE A 6 15.18 5.18 3.14
CA ILE A 6 16.20 5.19 2.10
C ILE A 6 17.33 6.13 2.53
N THR A 7 16.94 7.31 3.01
CA THR A 7 17.81 8.25 3.70
C THR A 7 17.32 8.39 5.13
N PRO A 8 18.14 8.05 6.15
CA PRO A 8 17.76 8.22 7.55
C PRO A 8 17.38 9.66 7.84
N ALA A 9 16.32 9.86 8.62
CA ALA A 9 15.92 11.20 9.04
C ALA A 9 17.04 11.88 9.84
N THR A 10 17.56 12.94 9.27
CA THR A 10 18.48 13.93 9.84
C THR A 10 17.76 15.28 9.88
N ASP A 11 18.30 16.28 10.57
CA ASP A 11 17.69 17.62 10.63
C ASP A 11 17.45 18.23 9.23
N ASP A 12 18.32 17.96 8.26
CA ASP A 12 18.27 18.55 6.93
C ASP A 12 17.69 17.63 5.82
N ASP A 13 17.64 16.32 6.03
CA ASP A 13 17.22 15.37 4.98
C ASP A 13 16.62 14.09 5.58
N GLY A 14 15.81 13.38 4.81
CA GLY A 14 15.19 12.12 5.21
C GLY A 14 14.20 11.64 4.15
N GLU A 15 14.24 10.35 3.82
CA GLU A 15 13.35 9.78 2.83
C GLU A 15 12.86 8.42 3.29
N LEU A 16 11.55 8.31 3.49
CA LEU A 16 10.85 7.11 3.95
C LEU A 16 9.94 6.59 2.84
N HIS A 17 10.15 5.35 2.44
CA HIS A 17 9.31 4.65 1.46
C HIS A 17 8.43 3.65 2.18
N LEU A 18 7.14 3.63 1.88
CA LEU A 18 6.17 2.68 2.40
C LEU A 18 5.45 1.97 1.25
N TRP A 19 5.25 0.66 1.39
CA TRP A 19 4.57 -0.16 0.38
C TRP A 19 3.69 -1.22 1.05
N PRO A 20 2.60 -1.67 0.41
CA PRO A 20 1.75 -2.70 0.98
C PRO A 20 2.47 -4.04 1.09
N HIS A 21 2.14 -4.81 2.14
CA HIS A 21 2.69 -6.15 2.32
C HIS A 21 2.21 -7.07 1.18
N GLN A 22 3.14 -7.54 0.34
CA GLN A 22 2.83 -8.47 -0.74
C GLN A 22 2.77 -9.90 -0.21
N SER A 23 1.63 -10.29 0.35
CA SER A 23 1.40 -11.64 0.89
C SER A 23 1.28 -12.74 -0.16
N LEU A 24 1.24 -12.41 -1.46
CA LEU A 24 1.34 -13.39 -2.55
C LEU A 24 2.75 -13.41 -3.16
N PRO A 25 3.67 -14.25 -2.64
CA PRO A 25 4.88 -14.58 -3.36
C PRO A 25 4.52 -15.25 -4.69
N VAL A 26 5.29 -14.95 -5.73
CA VAL A 26 5.10 -15.45 -7.11
C VAL A 26 4.99 -16.98 -7.17
N THR A 27 5.54 -17.66 -6.17
CA THR A 27 5.52 -19.12 -6.00
C THR A 27 4.14 -19.67 -5.61
N GLY A 28 3.37 -18.96 -4.78
CA GLY A 28 2.01 -19.39 -4.40
C GLY A 28 1.04 -19.35 -5.59
N TYR A 29 1.24 -18.37 -6.48
CA TYR A 29 0.53 -18.23 -7.76
C TYR A 29 0.71 -19.47 -8.65
N VAL A 30 1.96 -19.92 -8.84
CA VAL A 30 2.24 -21.10 -9.68
C VAL A 30 1.65 -22.36 -9.07
N ASN A 31 1.70 -22.50 -7.74
CA ASN A 31 1.19 -23.70 -7.06
C ASN A 31 -0.34 -23.84 -7.15
N ILE A 32 -1.10 -22.76 -6.99
CA ILE A 32 -2.58 -22.81 -7.14
C ILE A 32 -2.95 -23.12 -8.60
N LEU A 33 -2.28 -22.47 -9.56
CA LEU A 33 -2.53 -22.70 -10.98
C LEU A 33 -2.15 -24.14 -11.38
N ALA A 34 -1.01 -24.64 -10.90
CA ALA A 34 -0.57 -26.01 -11.13
C ALA A 34 -1.53 -27.02 -10.48
N MET A 35 -1.98 -26.79 -9.24
CA MET A 35 -2.93 -27.66 -8.56
C MET A 35 -4.28 -27.70 -9.29
N ALA A 36 -4.80 -26.55 -9.72
CA ALA A 36 -6.02 -26.48 -10.52
C ALA A 36 -5.85 -27.21 -11.87
N ALA A 37 -4.72 -27.00 -12.56
CA ALA A 37 -4.41 -27.68 -13.81
C ALA A 37 -4.32 -29.20 -13.63
N VAL A 38 -3.69 -29.67 -12.55
CA VAL A 38 -3.62 -31.10 -12.19
C VAL A 38 -5.02 -31.65 -11.91
N LEU A 39 -5.82 -30.99 -11.07
CA LEU A 39 -7.18 -31.45 -10.75
C LEU A 39 -8.06 -31.56 -11.98
N ILE A 40 -7.94 -30.60 -12.90
CA ILE A 40 -8.64 -30.57 -14.20
C ILE A 40 -8.12 -31.65 -15.15
N SER A 41 -6.82 -31.96 -15.10
CA SER A 41 -6.21 -32.97 -15.98
C SER A 41 -6.69 -34.40 -15.66
N VAL A 42 -7.05 -34.68 -14.40
CA VAL A 42 -7.51 -36.01 -13.95
C VAL A 42 -8.73 -36.52 -14.74
N PRO A 43 -9.85 -35.79 -14.86
CA PRO A 43 -10.98 -36.21 -15.69
C PRO A 43 -10.64 -36.17 -17.19
N LEU A 44 -9.69 -35.33 -17.62
CA LEU A 44 -9.28 -35.23 -19.02
C LEU A 44 -8.60 -36.51 -19.52
N LEU A 45 -7.91 -37.23 -18.63
CA LEU A 45 -7.33 -38.56 -18.90
C LEU A 45 -8.38 -39.61 -19.28
N LEU A 46 -9.61 -39.49 -18.78
CA LEU A 46 -10.69 -40.44 -19.09
C LEU A 46 -11.25 -40.25 -20.51
N VAL A 47 -11.05 -39.07 -21.09
CA VAL A 47 -11.60 -38.69 -22.41
C VAL A 47 -10.50 -38.56 -23.46
N LEU A 48 -9.27 -38.99 -23.15
CA LEU A 48 -8.12 -38.98 -24.04
C LEU A 48 -8.42 -39.81 -25.30
N GLY A 49 -8.19 -39.23 -26.48
CA GLY A 49 -8.49 -39.87 -27.77
C GLY A 49 -9.94 -39.69 -28.26
N SER A 50 -10.78 -38.98 -27.52
CA SER A 50 -12.16 -38.65 -27.94
C SER A 50 -12.25 -37.31 -28.68
N VAL A 51 -13.29 -37.14 -29.49
CA VAL A 51 -13.67 -35.84 -30.10
C VAL A 51 -14.06 -34.81 -29.02
N ILE A 52 -14.58 -35.27 -27.88
CA ILE A 52 -15.02 -34.40 -26.76
C ILE A 52 -13.84 -33.59 -26.20
N LEU A 53 -12.62 -34.16 -26.21
CA LEU A 53 -11.39 -33.48 -25.80
C LEU A 53 -11.26 -32.11 -26.48
N TRP A 54 -11.45 -32.05 -27.80
CA TRP A 54 -11.28 -30.82 -28.58
C TRP A 54 -12.33 -29.75 -28.27
N GLY A 55 -13.51 -30.14 -27.78
CA GLY A 55 -14.51 -29.19 -27.30
C GLY A 55 -14.21 -28.63 -25.91
N VAL A 56 -13.68 -29.46 -25.00
CA VAL A 56 -13.37 -29.07 -23.61
C VAL A 56 -12.06 -28.29 -23.50
N LEU A 57 -11.06 -28.64 -24.32
CA LEU A 57 -9.73 -28.04 -24.30
C LEU A 57 -9.72 -26.50 -24.44
N PRO A 58 -10.43 -25.85 -25.40
CA PRO A 58 -10.44 -24.39 -25.49
C PRO A 58 -11.07 -23.73 -24.27
N PHE A 59 -12.08 -24.37 -23.65
CA PHE A 59 -12.69 -23.88 -22.42
C PHE A 59 -11.71 -23.91 -21.24
N LEU A 60 -10.91 -24.97 -21.13
CA LEU A 60 -9.89 -25.08 -20.10
C LEU A 60 -8.76 -24.07 -20.28
N LEU A 61 -8.29 -23.89 -21.51
CA LEU A 61 -7.29 -22.87 -21.82
C LEU A 61 -7.83 -21.46 -21.54
N ALA A 62 -9.08 -21.20 -21.90
CA ALA A 62 -9.74 -19.93 -21.60
C ALA A 62 -9.89 -19.69 -20.09
N ALA A 63 -10.23 -20.72 -19.30
CA ALA A 63 -10.34 -20.62 -17.85
C ALA A 63 -8.97 -20.34 -17.19
N LEU A 64 -7.92 -21.07 -17.59
CA LEU A 64 -6.57 -20.85 -17.08
C LEU A 64 -6.04 -19.46 -17.48
N PHE A 65 -6.28 -19.05 -18.72
CA PHE A 65 -5.90 -17.73 -19.20
C PHE A 65 -6.65 -16.62 -18.46
N GLY A 66 -7.97 -16.76 -18.30
CA GLY A 66 -8.80 -15.80 -17.58
C GLY A 66 -8.39 -15.68 -16.11
N LEU A 67 -8.09 -16.79 -15.46
CA LEU A 67 -7.59 -16.80 -14.09
C LEU A 67 -6.22 -16.10 -13.99
N LYS A 68 -5.27 -16.45 -14.87
CA LYS A 68 -3.97 -15.76 -14.94
C LYS A 68 -4.15 -14.26 -15.16
N TRP A 69 -5.00 -13.87 -16.11
CA TRP A 69 -5.22 -12.48 -16.47
C TRP A 69 -5.86 -11.68 -15.32
N ALA A 70 -6.89 -12.21 -14.66
CA ALA A 70 -7.54 -11.57 -13.53
C ALA A 70 -6.57 -11.38 -12.34
N LEU A 71 -5.72 -12.37 -12.09
CA LEU A 71 -4.70 -12.30 -11.04
C LEU A 71 -3.59 -11.30 -11.39
N ASP A 72 -3.08 -11.32 -12.62
CA ASP A 72 -2.07 -10.35 -13.10
C ASP A 72 -2.61 -8.91 -13.02
N HIS A 73 -3.88 -8.70 -13.37
CA HIS A 73 -4.55 -7.40 -13.27
C HIS A 73 -4.65 -6.93 -11.82
N ASN A 74 -5.12 -7.80 -10.91
CA ASN A 74 -5.22 -7.48 -9.48
C ASN A 74 -3.84 -7.13 -8.87
N ARG A 75 -2.78 -7.85 -9.25
CA ARG A 75 -1.41 -7.57 -8.78
C ARG A 75 -0.90 -6.19 -9.21
N ARG A 76 -1.18 -5.79 -10.46
CA ARG A 76 -0.79 -4.46 -10.96
C ARG A 76 -1.52 -3.36 -10.23
N ASP A 77 -2.77 -3.59 -9.85
CA ASP A 77 -3.61 -2.61 -9.18
C ASP A 77 -3.21 -2.35 -7.70
N GLN A 78 -2.47 -3.27 -7.07
CA GLN A 78 -2.06 -3.17 -5.65
C GLN A 78 -0.67 -2.52 -5.42
N GLN A 79 -0.04 -1.95 -6.43
CA GLN A 79 1.29 -1.33 -6.30
C GLN A 79 1.22 0.13 -5.84
N ILE A 80 0.67 0.36 -4.65
CA ILE A 80 0.68 1.70 -4.04
C ILE A 80 2.05 1.96 -3.41
N LEU A 81 2.68 3.07 -3.74
CA LEU A 81 3.93 3.52 -3.12
C LEU A 81 3.69 4.87 -2.45
N GLU A 82 4.02 4.97 -1.17
CA GLU A 82 4.02 6.22 -0.43
C GLU A 82 5.47 6.62 -0.14
N ILE A 83 5.86 7.83 -0.56
CA ILE A 83 7.19 8.40 -0.36
C ILE A 83 7.02 9.63 0.50
N LEU A 84 7.53 9.58 1.74
CA LEU A 84 7.64 10.72 2.62
C LEU A 84 9.08 11.26 2.57
N THR A 85 9.24 12.42 1.95
CA THR A 85 10.51 13.16 1.91
C THR A 85 10.48 14.29 2.93
N LEU A 86 11.52 14.39 3.73
CA LEU A 86 11.74 15.40 4.76
C LEU A 86 12.99 16.18 4.38
N ASP A 87 12.80 17.36 3.80
CA ASP A 87 13.88 18.34 3.60
C ASP A 87 14.10 19.13 4.92
N SER A 88 15.08 20.03 4.91
CA SER A 88 15.38 21.00 5.97
C SER A 88 14.14 21.73 6.48
N GLU A 89 13.33 22.29 5.58
CA GLU A 89 12.15 23.08 5.95
C GLU A 89 10.82 22.44 5.57
N THR A 90 10.81 21.41 4.71
CA THR A 90 9.56 20.90 4.13
C THR A 90 9.40 19.40 4.32
N ALA A 91 8.18 18.97 4.63
CA ALA A 91 7.75 17.58 4.59
C ALA A 91 6.82 17.40 3.39
N ARG A 92 7.11 16.41 2.54
CA ARG A 92 6.33 16.08 1.35
C ARG A 92 5.96 14.60 1.38
N LEU A 93 4.68 14.29 1.30
CA LEU A 93 4.17 12.94 1.12
C LEU A 93 3.63 12.81 -0.30
N ILE A 94 4.21 11.92 -1.08
CA ILE A 94 3.74 11.56 -2.41
C ILE A 94 3.14 10.15 -2.33
N ARG A 95 1.88 10.00 -2.70
CA ARG A 95 1.23 8.71 -2.89
C ARG A 95 1.09 8.45 -4.39
N ASN A 96 1.88 7.52 -4.89
CA ASN A 96 1.77 7.01 -6.24
C ASN A 96 0.87 5.77 -6.25
N SER A 97 -0.21 5.82 -7.03
CA SER A 97 -1.14 4.70 -7.20
C SER A 97 -1.27 4.38 -8.69
N PRO A 98 -1.20 3.12 -9.11
CA PRO A 98 -1.13 2.75 -10.53
C PRO A 98 -2.39 3.10 -11.33
N ARG A 99 -3.52 3.38 -10.66
CA ARG A 99 -4.81 3.73 -11.27
C ARG A 99 -5.28 5.16 -10.98
N GLN A 100 -4.66 5.87 -10.05
CA GLN A 100 -5.10 7.21 -9.65
C GLN A 100 -4.01 8.22 -9.94
N GLU A 101 -4.41 9.47 -10.16
CA GLU A 101 -3.48 10.58 -10.28
C GLU A 101 -2.62 10.68 -9.02
N GLU A 102 -1.36 11.06 -9.19
CA GLU A 102 -0.41 11.19 -8.09
C GLU A 102 -0.95 12.16 -7.04
N GLN A 103 -1.09 11.69 -5.80
CA GLN A 103 -1.58 12.52 -4.70
C GLN A 103 -0.38 13.04 -3.91
N SER A 104 -0.14 14.35 -3.98
CA SER A 104 0.91 15.01 -3.21
C SER A 104 0.35 15.83 -2.05
N TRP A 105 0.93 15.68 -0.87
CA TRP A 105 0.75 16.54 0.29
C TRP A 105 2.09 17.17 0.65
N ASN A 106 2.09 18.46 0.99
CA ASN A 106 3.29 19.18 1.41
C ASN A 106 2.96 20.14 2.55
N CYS A 107 3.87 20.22 3.51
CA CYS A 107 3.82 21.16 4.62
C CYS A 107 5.24 21.56 5.04
N ASN A 108 5.37 22.60 5.86
CA ASN A 108 6.61 22.85 6.56
C ASN A 108 6.89 21.70 7.55
N ARG A 109 8.14 21.20 7.57
CA ARG A 109 8.57 20.08 8.41
C ARG A 109 8.36 20.37 9.90
N TYR A 110 8.66 21.59 10.33
CA TYR A 110 8.47 22.03 11.72
C TYR A 110 7.01 22.18 12.12
N TRP A 111 6.09 22.26 11.16
CA TRP A 111 4.65 22.33 11.43
C TRP A 111 3.92 21.02 11.19
N THR A 112 4.66 19.97 10.83
CA THR A 112 4.12 18.65 10.61
C THR A 112 3.99 17.93 11.94
N SER A 113 2.76 17.52 12.26
CA SER A 113 2.47 16.72 13.46
C SER A 113 1.97 15.33 13.06
N VAL A 114 2.53 14.30 13.69
CA VAL A 114 2.08 12.92 13.48
C VAL A 114 1.07 12.59 14.58
N ARG A 115 -0.07 12.01 14.20
CA ARG A 115 -1.10 11.57 15.16
C ARG A 115 -1.41 10.10 14.98
N LEU A 116 -1.52 9.40 16.10
CA LEU A 116 -2.01 8.03 16.18
C LEU A 116 -3.45 8.05 16.67
N HIS A 117 -4.38 7.66 15.81
CA HIS A 117 -5.79 7.56 16.14
C HIS A 117 -6.11 6.11 16.51
N LYS A 118 -6.35 5.86 17.80
CA LYS A 118 -6.62 4.50 18.33
C LYS A 118 -7.94 3.94 17.82
N GLU A 119 -8.95 4.80 17.67
CA GLU A 119 -10.33 4.47 17.29
C GLU A 119 -10.88 5.52 16.30
N GLY A 120 -11.98 5.19 15.60
CA GLY A 120 -12.68 6.15 14.72
C GLY A 120 -12.40 6.04 13.21
N GLY A 121 -11.63 5.02 12.78
CA GLY A 121 -11.42 4.68 11.37
C GLY A 121 -11.81 3.21 11.09
N PRO A 122 -11.79 2.77 9.82
CA PRO A 122 -12.08 1.37 9.45
C PRO A 122 -11.09 0.36 10.05
N VAL A 123 -9.93 0.84 10.51
CA VAL A 123 -8.85 0.04 11.13
C VAL A 123 -8.33 0.73 12.40
N PRO A 124 -7.94 -0.02 13.45
CA PRO A 124 -7.44 0.56 14.70
C PRO A 124 -6.02 1.09 14.55
N ASN A 125 -5.64 2.13 15.30
CA ASN A 125 -4.29 2.72 15.30
C ASN A 125 -3.84 3.24 13.92
N TYR A 126 -4.68 3.97 13.20
CA TYR A 126 -4.29 4.61 11.95
C TYR A 126 -3.42 5.85 12.20
N VAL A 127 -2.46 6.12 11.31
CA VAL A 127 -1.47 7.19 11.46
C VAL A 127 -1.75 8.27 10.44
N THR A 128 -1.73 9.52 10.90
CA THR A 128 -1.97 10.69 10.05
C THR A 128 -0.85 11.71 10.21
N LEU A 129 -0.55 12.40 9.11
CA LEU A 129 0.28 13.59 9.08
C LEU A 129 -0.65 14.80 8.97
N ARG A 130 -0.57 15.70 9.94
CA ARG A 130 -1.31 16.96 9.95
C ARG A 130 -0.36 18.13 9.77
N GLY A 131 -0.69 19.01 8.83
CA GLY A 131 0.07 20.21 8.55
C GLY A 131 -0.65 21.12 7.55
N ASN A 132 -0.43 22.43 7.66
CA ASN A 132 -1.05 23.44 6.80
C ASN A 132 -2.59 23.32 6.70
N GLY A 133 -3.25 23.02 7.83
CA GLY A 133 -4.71 22.85 7.90
C GLY A 133 -5.26 21.58 7.23
N ARG A 134 -4.41 20.73 6.65
CA ARG A 134 -4.79 19.46 6.01
C ARG A 134 -4.25 18.28 6.82
N GLU A 135 -5.01 17.19 6.84
CA GLU A 135 -4.62 15.92 7.45
C GLU A 135 -4.64 14.85 6.37
N VAL A 136 -3.57 14.07 6.28
CA VAL A 136 -3.42 12.98 5.32
C VAL A 136 -3.04 11.71 6.06
N GLU A 137 -3.67 10.60 5.70
CA GLU A 137 -3.33 9.29 6.24
C GLU A 137 -2.09 8.72 5.55
N ILE A 138 -1.16 8.16 6.35
CA ILE A 138 0.06 7.51 5.89
C ILE A 138 0.07 6.05 6.35
N GLY A 139 0.51 5.14 5.49
CA GLY A 139 0.63 3.72 5.83
C GLY A 139 -0.71 3.05 6.12
N ALA A 140 -1.79 3.45 5.44
CA ALA A 140 -3.13 2.86 5.59
C ALA A 140 -3.14 1.32 5.37
N PHE A 141 -2.21 0.84 4.53
CA PHE A 141 -1.99 -0.57 4.20
C PHE A 141 -1.15 -1.35 5.22
N LEU A 142 -0.58 -0.69 6.23
CA LEU A 142 0.23 -1.33 7.25
C LEU A 142 -0.66 -2.07 8.27
N SER A 143 -0.13 -3.16 8.84
CA SER A 143 -0.77 -3.83 9.96
C SER A 143 -0.75 -2.96 11.23
N GLU A 144 -1.57 -3.30 12.21
CA GLU A 144 -1.68 -2.51 13.46
C GLU A 144 -0.33 -2.31 14.17
N ASN A 145 0.49 -3.37 14.27
CA ASN A 145 1.79 -3.29 14.91
C ASN A 145 2.77 -2.42 14.11
N GLU A 146 2.76 -2.55 12.78
CA GLU A 146 3.60 -1.74 11.88
C GLU A 146 3.20 -0.26 11.94
N ARG A 147 1.92 0.07 12.08
CA ARG A 147 1.45 1.44 12.28
C ARG A 147 1.96 2.04 13.59
N LYS A 148 1.95 1.27 14.68
CA LYS A 148 2.50 1.71 15.97
C LYS A 148 4.01 1.96 15.89
N SER A 149 4.76 1.07 15.23
CA SER A 149 6.20 1.24 14.99
C SER A 149 6.48 2.47 14.12
N LEU A 150 5.75 2.63 13.00
CA LEU A 150 5.85 3.80 12.13
C LEU A 150 5.60 5.11 12.90
N TYR A 151 4.56 5.15 13.74
CA TYR A 151 4.27 6.32 14.57
C TYR A 151 5.45 6.67 15.49
N GLN A 152 6.04 5.67 16.16
CA GLN A 152 7.18 5.90 17.06
C GLN A 152 8.40 6.44 16.32
N GLU A 153 8.70 5.88 15.15
CA GLU A 153 9.80 6.36 14.30
C GLU A 153 9.54 7.80 13.83
N LEU A 154 8.37 8.08 13.25
CA LEU A 154 8.02 9.41 12.77
C LEU A 154 7.99 10.46 13.89
N ALA A 155 7.48 10.11 15.07
CA ALA A 155 7.46 11.01 16.22
C ALA A 155 8.87 11.33 16.75
N THR A 156 9.85 10.46 16.48
CA THR A 156 11.26 10.70 16.82
C THR A 156 11.98 11.49 15.73
N SER A 157 11.65 11.25 14.46
CA SER A 157 12.27 11.89 13.29
C SER A 157 11.76 13.30 12.98
N LEU A 158 10.56 13.64 13.46
CA LEU A 158 9.98 14.97 13.31
C LEU A 158 10.15 15.78 14.59
N PRO A 159 10.44 17.09 14.49
CA PRO A 159 10.58 17.95 15.65
C PRO A 159 9.26 18.00 16.43
N ALA A 160 9.33 17.94 17.76
CA ALA A 160 8.19 17.79 18.68
C ALA A 160 7.24 19.02 18.76
N ASN A 161 7.26 19.94 17.79
CA ASN A 161 6.63 21.25 17.87
C ASN A 161 5.50 21.41 16.83
N GLY A 162 4.35 20.79 17.04
CA GLY A 162 3.15 21.16 16.28
C GLY A 162 2.70 22.59 16.66
N PRO A 163 2.39 23.49 15.69
CA PRO A 163 1.92 24.84 16.00
C PRO A 163 0.57 24.82 16.75
N PRO A 164 0.28 25.85 17.58
CA PRO A 164 -0.99 25.97 18.28
C PRO A 164 -2.18 25.99 17.30
N PRO A 165 -3.39 25.57 17.72
CA PRO A 165 -4.58 25.60 16.88
C PRO A 165 -4.78 27.01 16.31
N ALA A 166 -5.06 27.10 15.01
CA ALA A 166 -5.45 28.35 14.38
C ALA A 166 -6.57 28.98 15.21
N THR A 167 -6.31 30.17 15.75
CA THR A 167 -7.34 30.99 16.39
C THR A 167 -8.47 31.14 15.38
N PRO A 168 -9.73 30.80 15.73
CA PRO A 168 -10.84 31.11 14.85
C PRO A 168 -10.79 32.63 14.62
N SER A 169 -10.68 33.03 13.36
CA SER A 169 -10.83 34.40 12.91
C SER A 169 -12.23 34.87 13.29
N ASN A 170 -12.35 35.37 14.52
CA ASN A 170 -13.51 36.10 14.98
C ASN A 170 -13.35 37.52 14.46
N GLU A 171 -13.66 37.71 13.17
CA GLU A 171 -13.87 39.03 12.61
C GLU A 171 -15.37 39.34 12.71
N LEU A 172 -15.64 40.25 13.65
CA LEU A 172 -16.74 41.22 13.80
C LEU A 172 -17.94 41.14 12.85
#